data_AF-A0A6L4X2U9-F1
#
_entry.id   AF-A0A6L4X2U9-F1
#
_cell.length_a   1.000
_cell.length_b   1.000
_cell.length_c   1.000
_cell.angle_alpha   90.00
_cell.angle_beta   90.00
_cell.angle_gamma   90.00
#
_symmetry.space_group_name_H-M   'P 1'
#
loop_
_entity.id
_entity.type
_entity.pdbx_description
1 polymer ?
#
loop_
_entity_poly.entity_id
_entity_poly.type
_entity_poly.pdbx_seq_one_letter_code
_entity_poly.pdbx_strand_id
1 'polypeptide(L)'
;MSNTQSSSTSPSHGKLIAVVVAAALVIVLALLSAFIWPGWALNKSAGSSTQQTNGTTSSQNSTSKEEEEPTTPSIKATALPSDATELLKAMPDSVLNYARTKAEASTSWTTASPLEEYTVTYSTGDSAKDVTLIVAQWSTADSAKKQYAALSGALTGEELGAGTVKVSGKATGSYTAKVDANDDAKAIAVWQNDTAVFQVTGAKAAVERFYQSFPL
;
A
#
# COMPACT_ATOMS: atom_id res chain seq x y z
N MET A 1 -15.97 7.45 82.10
CA MET A 1 -15.47 6.28 81.37
C MET A 1 -15.29 6.71 79.91
N SER A 2 -14.08 6.49 79.37
CA SER A 2 -13.60 6.95 78.07
C SER A 2 -14.11 6.12 76.88
N ASN A 3 -13.75 6.59 75.67
CA ASN A 3 -13.59 5.88 74.37
C ASN A 3 -14.81 5.89 73.42
N THR A 4 -14.76 6.19 72.10
CA THR A 4 -13.65 6.38 71.13
C THR A 4 -14.10 7.20 69.89
N GLN A 5 -13.13 7.93 69.33
CA GLN A 5 -12.94 8.56 68.01
C GLN A 5 -13.45 7.78 66.76
N SER A 6 -13.83 8.48 65.68
CA SER A 6 -13.27 8.31 64.32
C SER A 6 -13.90 9.26 63.28
N SER A 7 -13.01 9.87 62.50
CA SER A 7 -13.20 10.78 61.37
C SER A 7 -13.30 10.05 60.03
N SER A 8 -13.94 10.65 59.02
CA SER A 8 -13.62 10.38 57.60
C SER A 8 -13.91 11.60 56.72
N THR A 9 -12.86 12.04 56.05
CA THR A 9 -12.73 13.26 55.23
C THR A 9 -13.15 12.99 53.78
N SER A 10 -13.86 13.93 53.15
CA SER A 10 -14.17 13.93 51.71
C SER A 10 -12.90 13.98 50.85
N PRO A 11 -12.85 13.28 49.70
CA PRO A 11 -11.71 13.35 48.78
C PRO A 11 -11.73 14.64 47.96
N SER A 12 -10.53 15.16 47.70
CA SER A 12 -10.25 16.48 47.16
C SER A 12 -10.34 16.55 45.62
N HIS A 13 -11.11 17.51 45.11
CA HIS A 13 -11.25 17.82 43.67
C HIS A 13 -9.98 18.42 43.01
N GLY A 14 -8.91 18.67 43.76
CA GLY A 14 -7.70 19.33 43.23
C GLY A 14 -6.80 18.45 42.35
N LYS A 15 -6.87 17.12 42.47
CA LYS A 15 -6.00 16.21 41.70
C LYS A 15 -6.51 15.94 40.27
N LEU A 16 -7.81 16.06 40.03
CA LEU A 16 -8.37 15.83 38.69
C LEU A 16 -8.08 16.99 37.73
N ILE A 17 -8.06 18.24 38.21
CA ILE A 17 -7.79 19.41 37.36
C ILE A 17 -6.32 19.44 36.89
N ALA A 18 -5.37 19.05 37.75
CA ALA A 18 -3.95 19.00 37.38
C ALA A 18 -3.63 17.93 36.32
N VAL A 19 -4.30 16.77 36.38
CA VAL A 19 -4.11 15.67 35.41
C VAL A 19 -4.70 16.03 34.04
N VAL A 20 -5.84 16.73 33.99
CA VAL A 20 -6.48 17.13 32.73
C VAL A 20 -5.68 18.20 31.99
N VAL A 21 -5.08 19.16 32.70
CA VAL A 21 -4.22 20.20 32.09
C VAL A 21 -2.92 19.60 31.53
N ALA A 22 -2.32 18.61 32.22
CA ALA A 22 -1.14 17.92 31.72
C ALA A 22 -1.45 17.06 30.47
N ALA A 23 -2.59 16.37 30.44
CA ALA A 23 -3.01 15.58 29.27
C ALA A 23 -3.32 16.45 28.04
N ALA A 24 -3.95 17.61 28.23
CA ALA A 24 -4.25 18.54 27.14
C ALA A 24 -2.97 19.14 26.52
N LEU A 25 -1.95 19.46 27.32
CA LEU A 25 -0.67 19.96 26.81
C LEU A 25 0.11 18.90 26.02
N VAL A 26 0.08 17.63 26.43
CA VAL A 26 0.71 16.53 25.69
C VAL A 26 0.03 16.31 24.33
N ILE A 27 -1.30 16.41 24.27
CA ILE A 27 -2.05 16.27 23.01
C ILE A 27 -1.78 17.45 22.07
N VAL A 28 -1.69 18.68 22.58
CA VAL A 28 -1.36 19.86 21.75
C VAL A 28 0.10 19.81 21.25
N LEU A 29 1.06 19.33 22.06
CA LEU A 29 2.44 19.08 21.62
C LEU A 29 2.55 17.95 20.60
N ALA A 30 1.74 16.89 20.72
CA ALA A 30 1.67 15.80 19.74
C ALA A 30 1.03 16.25 18.41
N LEU A 31 0.04 17.14 18.44
CA LEU A 31 -0.61 17.65 17.23
C LEU A 31 0.19 18.75 16.52
N LEU A 32 1.09 19.45 17.22
CA LEU A 32 2.01 20.43 16.61
C LEU A 32 3.29 19.82 16.05
N SER A 33 3.52 18.51 16.23
CA SER A 33 4.70 17.80 15.68
C SER A 33 4.39 16.93 14.46
N ALA A 34 3.13 16.79 14.06
CA ALA A 34 2.71 15.97 12.93
C ALA A 34 2.40 16.78 11.66
N PHE A 35 3.21 17.79 11.33
CA PHE A 35 3.18 18.44 10.01
C PHE A 35 4.53 19.05 9.59
N ILE A 36 5.60 18.25 9.67
CA ILE A 36 6.84 18.49 8.92
C ILE A 36 7.27 17.15 8.31
N TRP A 37 6.73 16.84 7.13
CA TRP A 37 7.39 15.93 6.18
C TRP A 37 7.75 16.66 4.89
N PRO A 38 8.83 17.46 4.90
CA PRO A 38 9.66 17.72 3.74
C PRO A 38 10.70 16.60 3.65
N GLY A 39 11.01 16.13 2.44
CA GLY A 39 11.96 15.05 2.19
C GLY A 39 13.30 15.24 2.90
N TRP A 40 13.74 14.21 3.62
CA TRP A 40 15.08 14.09 4.17
C TRP A 40 15.95 13.49 3.07
N ALA A 41 16.71 14.30 2.33
CA ALA A 41 18.00 14.83 2.78
C ALA A 41 18.96 13.66 3.08
N LEU A 42 19.66 13.19 2.06
CA LEU A 42 21.08 13.51 1.87
C LEU A 42 21.92 13.16 3.09
N ASN A 43 22.51 11.97 3.06
CA ASN A 43 23.80 11.79 3.71
C ASN A 43 24.88 12.25 2.71
N LYS A 44 25.30 13.52 2.80
CA LYS A 44 26.58 13.98 2.23
C LYS A 44 27.67 13.70 3.26
N SER A 45 28.47 12.69 2.98
CA SER A 45 29.81 12.50 3.51
C SER A 45 30.59 11.88 2.36
N ALA A 46 31.76 12.32 1.91
CA ALA A 46 32.62 13.46 2.17
C ALA A 46 33.61 13.47 0.98
N GLY A 47 34.36 14.56 0.79
CA GLY A 47 35.65 14.47 0.12
C GLY A 47 35.71 14.87 -1.35
N SER A 48 36.09 16.13 -1.55
CA SER A 48 37.28 16.57 -2.31
C SER A 48 37.58 16.06 -3.73
N SER A 49 37.96 17.06 -4.55
CA SER A 49 38.89 17.06 -5.68
C SER A 49 38.43 16.50 -7.03
N THR A 50 38.02 17.43 -7.90
CA THR A 50 38.30 17.41 -9.32
C THR A 50 39.82 17.53 -9.58
N GLN A 51 40.48 16.44 -9.95
CA GLN A 51 41.61 16.49 -10.89
C GLN A 51 41.86 15.14 -11.59
N GLN A 52 42.02 15.25 -12.91
CA GLN A 52 42.42 14.33 -13.97
C GLN A 52 43.64 13.43 -13.65
N THR A 53 43.63 12.14 -14.07
CA THR A 53 44.68 11.45 -14.89
C THR A 53 44.50 9.92 -14.96
N ASN A 54 44.92 9.34 -16.11
CA ASN A 54 44.96 7.92 -16.47
C ASN A 54 45.70 6.99 -15.48
N GLY A 55 45.28 5.72 -15.39
CA GLY A 55 46.15 4.63 -14.91
C GLY A 55 45.42 3.43 -14.29
N THR A 56 45.74 2.23 -14.76
CA THR A 56 45.15 0.92 -14.48
C THR A 56 45.32 0.40 -13.03
N THR A 57 44.32 -0.40 -12.59
CA THR A 57 44.38 -1.58 -11.70
C THR A 57 43.66 -1.47 -10.34
N SER A 58 42.57 -2.25 -10.26
CA SER A 58 41.94 -2.93 -9.12
C SER A 58 42.07 -2.33 -7.71
N SER A 59 40.94 -1.86 -7.18
CA SER A 59 40.54 -2.18 -5.81
C SER A 59 39.01 -2.13 -5.67
N GLN A 60 38.52 -3.30 -5.28
CA GLN A 60 37.19 -3.63 -4.78
C GLN A 60 36.67 -2.56 -3.82
N ASN A 61 35.67 -1.81 -4.26
CA ASN A 61 34.72 -1.16 -3.38
C ASN A 61 33.32 -1.53 -3.85
N SER A 62 32.93 -2.77 -3.58
CA SER A 62 31.53 -3.18 -3.62
C SER A 62 30.81 -2.54 -2.44
N THR A 63 30.64 -1.22 -2.50
CA THR A 63 29.48 -0.60 -1.88
C THR A 63 28.31 -1.10 -2.71
N SER A 64 27.61 -2.12 -2.22
CA SER A 64 26.29 -2.49 -2.72
C SER A 64 25.40 -1.26 -2.56
N LYS A 65 25.41 -0.37 -3.56
CA LYS A 65 24.22 0.41 -3.87
C LYS A 65 23.15 -0.64 -4.05
N GLU A 66 22.25 -0.77 -3.08
CA GLU A 66 20.91 -1.27 -3.38
C GLU A 66 20.44 -0.41 -4.54
N GLU A 67 20.50 -0.98 -5.74
CA GLU A 67 20.04 -0.32 -6.94
C GLU A 67 18.52 -0.26 -6.75
N GLU A 68 18.02 0.92 -6.36
CA GLU A 68 16.60 1.15 -6.21
C GLU A 68 15.91 0.69 -7.50
N GLU A 69 15.01 -0.28 -7.36
CA GLU A 69 14.32 -0.86 -8.51
C GLU A 69 13.57 0.26 -9.26
N PRO A 70 13.62 0.26 -10.60
CA PRO A 70 13.16 1.37 -11.42
C PRO A 70 11.68 1.71 -11.19
N THR A 71 11.31 2.96 -11.42
CA THR A 71 9.92 3.45 -11.30
C THR A 71 9.29 3.79 -12.65
N THR A 72 9.99 3.51 -13.75
CA THR A 72 9.54 3.74 -15.12
C THR A 72 9.73 2.46 -15.92
N PRO A 73 8.76 2.05 -16.77
CA PRO A 73 8.86 0.80 -17.49
C PRO A 73 9.91 0.88 -18.61
N SER A 74 10.63 -0.22 -18.82
CA SER A 74 11.61 -0.39 -19.91
C SER A 74 10.96 -0.86 -21.22
N ILE A 75 9.72 -1.34 -21.15
CA ILE A 75 8.92 -1.81 -22.28
C ILE A 75 7.68 -0.91 -22.46
N LYS A 76 7.09 -0.93 -23.66
CA LYS A 76 5.83 -0.22 -23.92
C LYS A 76 4.64 -1.06 -23.48
N ALA A 77 3.58 -0.39 -23.02
CA ALA A 77 2.30 -1.03 -22.79
C ALA A 77 1.66 -1.49 -24.11
N THR A 78 0.94 -2.59 -24.04
CA THR A 78 0.04 -3.05 -25.10
C THR A 78 -1.22 -2.19 -25.09
N ALA A 79 -1.57 -1.66 -26.26
CA ALA A 79 -2.80 -0.90 -26.44
C ALA A 79 -4.02 -1.77 -26.16
N LEU A 80 -5.02 -1.19 -25.49
CA LEU A 80 -6.32 -1.85 -25.32
C LEU A 80 -7.08 -1.91 -26.66
N PRO A 81 -8.01 -2.86 -26.81
CA PRO A 81 -8.97 -2.84 -27.91
C PRO A 81 -9.72 -1.50 -27.98
N SER A 82 -10.08 -1.03 -29.17
CA SER A 82 -10.79 0.24 -29.36
C SER A 82 -12.19 0.25 -28.71
N ASP A 83 -12.77 -0.93 -28.51
CA ASP A 83 -14.06 -1.19 -27.87
C ASP A 83 -13.91 -1.58 -26.39
N ALA A 84 -12.75 -1.36 -25.77
CA ALA A 84 -12.55 -1.58 -24.34
C ALA A 84 -13.59 -0.82 -23.50
N THR A 85 -14.03 -1.45 -22.41
CA THR A 85 -14.96 -0.86 -21.47
C THR A 85 -14.32 0.26 -20.65
N GLU A 86 -15.13 1.05 -19.95
CA GLU A 86 -14.62 2.14 -19.12
C GLU A 86 -13.78 1.62 -17.96
N LEU A 87 -14.12 0.48 -17.34
CA LEU A 87 -13.27 -0.15 -16.33
C LEU A 87 -11.90 -0.51 -16.90
N LEU A 88 -11.87 -1.12 -18.08
CA LEU A 88 -10.59 -1.53 -18.67
C LEU A 88 -9.76 -0.33 -19.13
N LYS A 89 -10.39 0.73 -19.66
CA LYS A 89 -9.72 2.01 -19.97
C LYS A 89 -9.16 2.71 -18.75
N ALA A 90 -9.77 2.52 -17.59
CA ALA A 90 -9.27 3.07 -16.32
C ALA A 90 -8.03 2.33 -15.81
N MET A 91 -7.69 1.15 -16.36
CA MET A 91 -6.47 0.44 -15.99
C MET A 91 -5.26 1.17 -16.59
N PRO A 92 -4.27 1.58 -15.77
CA PRO A 92 -3.15 2.36 -16.26
C PRO A 92 -2.32 1.60 -17.29
N ASP A 93 -1.68 2.33 -18.20
CA ASP A 93 -0.70 1.73 -19.11
C ASP A 93 0.53 1.21 -18.35
N SER A 94 0.86 1.82 -17.21
CA SER A 94 1.96 1.39 -16.37
C SER A 94 1.75 1.73 -14.90
N VAL A 95 2.33 0.92 -14.02
CA VAL A 95 2.49 1.19 -12.59
C VAL A 95 3.96 0.94 -12.27
N LEU A 96 4.68 1.98 -11.83
CA LEU A 96 6.14 1.91 -11.65
C LEU A 96 6.85 1.39 -12.92
N ASN A 97 7.75 0.43 -12.79
CA ASN A 97 8.46 -0.25 -13.87
C ASN A 97 7.62 -1.28 -14.65
N TYR A 98 6.36 -1.48 -14.30
CA TYR A 98 5.52 -2.48 -14.95
C TYR A 98 4.63 -1.83 -16.00
N ALA A 99 4.71 -2.31 -17.25
CA ALA A 99 3.79 -1.94 -18.33
C ALA A 99 2.68 -2.98 -18.48
N ARG A 100 1.46 -2.56 -18.76
CA ARG A 100 0.33 -3.45 -19.08
C ARG A 100 0.63 -4.18 -20.40
N THR A 101 0.91 -5.47 -20.35
CA THR A 101 1.23 -6.27 -21.55
C THR A 101 0.04 -7.09 -22.05
N LYS A 102 -0.93 -7.35 -21.17
CA LYS A 102 -2.08 -8.20 -21.45
C LYS A 102 -3.30 -7.75 -20.66
N ALA A 103 -4.47 -7.84 -21.28
CA ALA A 103 -5.76 -7.66 -20.62
C ALA A 103 -6.81 -8.55 -21.30
N GLU A 104 -7.43 -9.44 -20.54
CA GLU A 104 -8.41 -10.41 -21.05
C GLU A 104 -9.59 -10.52 -20.10
N ALA A 105 -10.75 -10.87 -20.63
CA ALA A 105 -11.91 -11.20 -19.81
C ALA A 105 -11.58 -12.36 -18.86
N SER A 106 -12.11 -12.29 -17.64
CA SER A 106 -11.86 -13.28 -16.59
C SER A 106 -13.18 -13.82 -16.04
N THR A 107 -13.10 -14.99 -15.41
CA THR A 107 -14.27 -15.69 -14.85
C THR A 107 -14.08 -16.15 -13.41
N SER A 108 -13.03 -15.66 -12.74
CA SER A 108 -12.63 -16.02 -11.38
C SER A 108 -13.67 -15.65 -10.32
N TRP A 109 -14.47 -14.60 -10.54
CA TRP A 109 -15.47 -14.11 -9.59
C TRP A 109 -16.90 -14.18 -10.14
N THR A 110 -17.17 -15.03 -11.13
CA THR A 110 -18.51 -15.23 -11.72
C THR A 110 -19.60 -15.52 -10.69
N THR A 111 -19.29 -16.25 -9.62
CA THR A 111 -20.23 -16.54 -8.53
C THR A 111 -20.64 -15.30 -7.73
N ALA A 112 -19.84 -14.23 -7.77
CA ALA A 112 -20.13 -12.93 -7.20
C ALA A 112 -20.88 -12.00 -8.17
N SER A 113 -21.14 -12.45 -9.40
CA SER A 113 -21.91 -11.73 -10.43
C SER A 113 -21.42 -10.30 -10.71
N PRO A 114 -20.13 -10.09 -11.03
CA PRO A 114 -19.66 -8.79 -11.50
C PRO A 114 -20.32 -8.42 -12.84
N LEU A 115 -20.41 -7.12 -13.12
CA LEU A 115 -20.85 -6.60 -14.42
C LEU A 115 -19.81 -6.90 -15.51
N GLU A 116 -18.54 -6.82 -15.13
CA GLU A 116 -17.38 -7.09 -15.97
C GLU A 116 -16.20 -7.47 -15.07
N GLU A 117 -15.31 -8.33 -15.58
CA GLU A 117 -14.14 -8.86 -14.88
C GLU A 117 -13.01 -9.09 -15.88
N TYR A 118 -11.80 -8.66 -15.51
CA TYR A 118 -10.61 -8.79 -16.33
C TYR A 118 -9.43 -9.33 -15.52
N THR A 119 -8.60 -10.13 -16.19
CA THR A 119 -7.22 -10.40 -15.76
C THR A 119 -6.28 -9.54 -16.59
N VAL A 120 -5.43 -8.78 -15.92
CA VAL A 120 -4.49 -7.83 -16.50
C VAL A 120 -3.08 -8.20 -16.04
N THR A 121 -2.15 -8.34 -16.99
CA THR A 121 -0.74 -8.62 -16.69
C THR A 121 0.07 -7.34 -16.83
N TYR A 122 0.84 -7.04 -15.79
CA TYR A 122 1.80 -5.95 -15.74
C TYR A 122 3.21 -6.53 -15.69
N SER A 123 4.06 -6.18 -16.65
CA SER A 123 5.36 -6.80 -16.88
C SER A 123 6.49 -5.78 -16.95
N THR A 124 7.68 -6.23 -16.55
CA THR A 124 8.94 -5.50 -16.75
C THR A 124 9.66 -5.90 -18.05
N GLY A 125 9.06 -6.80 -18.85
CA GLY A 125 9.71 -7.51 -19.96
C GLY A 125 10.32 -8.85 -19.56
N ASP A 126 10.38 -9.14 -18.25
CA ASP A 126 10.74 -10.43 -17.68
C ASP A 126 9.50 -11.08 -17.06
N SER A 127 8.99 -12.13 -17.69
CA SER A 127 7.75 -12.80 -17.26
C SER A 127 7.86 -13.45 -15.87
N ALA A 128 9.08 -13.74 -15.39
CA ALA A 128 9.27 -14.25 -14.03
C ALA A 128 8.97 -13.19 -12.96
N LYS A 129 8.94 -11.91 -13.34
CA LYS A 129 8.63 -10.78 -12.47
C LYS A 129 7.22 -10.22 -12.68
N ASP A 130 6.41 -10.84 -13.53
CA ASP A 130 5.09 -10.32 -13.83
C ASP A 130 4.20 -10.25 -12.58
N VAL A 131 3.38 -9.20 -12.57
CA VAL A 131 2.34 -9.00 -11.59
C VAL A 131 0.99 -9.20 -12.28
N THR A 132 0.13 -10.02 -11.69
CA THR A 132 -1.20 -10.32 -12.23
C THR A 132 -2.26 -9.62 -11.41
N LEU A 133 -3.08 -8.80 -12.07
CA LEU A 133 -4.20 -8.09 -11.47
C LEU A 133 -5.51 -8.69 -11.98
N ILE A 134 -6.38 -9.15 -11.08
CA ILE A 134 -7.79 -9.37 -11.38
C ILE A 134 -8.55 -8.13 -10.94
N VAL A 135 -9.36 -7.56 -11.82
CA VAL A 135 -10.20 -6.40 -11.54
C VAL A 135 -11.63 -6.69 -12.00
N ALA A 136 -12.60 -6.25 -11.22
CA ALA A 136 -14.02 -6.34 -11.58
C ALA A 136 -14.81 -5.17 -11.03
N GLN A 137 -15.96 -4.92 -11.64
CA GLN A 137 -16.93 -3.92 -11.19
C GLN A 137 -18.29 -4.54 -10.90
N TRP A 138 -18.97 -4.02 -9.88
CA TRP A 138 -20.34 -4.36 -9.52
C TRP A 138 -21.27 -3.18 -9.73
N SER A 139 -22.57 -3.48 -9.84
CA SER A 139 -23.62 -2.45 -9.92
C SER A 139 -23.77 -1.61 -8.65
N THR A 140 -23.28 -2.10 -7.50
CA THR A 140 -23.38 -1.41 -6.21
C THR A 140 -22.12 -1.58 -5.38
N ALA A 141 -21.83 -0.60 -4.54
CA ALA A 141 -20.72 -0.63 -3.59
C ALA A 141 -20.86 -1.77 -2.57
N ASP A 142 -22.09 -2.13 -2.16
CA ASP A 142 -22.32 -3.23 -1.23
C ASP A 142 -21.93 -4.60 -1.82
N SER A 143 -22.23 -4.83 -3.10
CA SER A 143 -21.80 -6.05 -3.80
C SER A 143 -20.28 -6.13 -3.92
N ALA A 144 -19.63 -5.03 -4.31
CA ALA A 144 -18.17 -4.94 -4.36
C ALA A 144 -17.54 -5.18 -2.98
N LYS A 145 -18.08 -4.56 -1.92
CA LYS A 145 -17.64 -4.75 -0.55
C LYS A 145 -17.80 -6.19 -0.06
N LYS A 146 -18.89 -6.87 -0.46
CA LYS A 146 -19.09 -8.30 -0.15
C LYS A 146 -18.00 -9.16 -0.80
N GLN A 147 -17.65 -8.88 -2.05
CA GLN A 147 -16.55 -9.61 -2.71
C GLN A 147 -15.21 -9.31 -2.06
N TYR A 148 -14.91 -8.05 -1.77
CA TYR A 148 -13.71 -7.66 -1.02
C TYR A 148 -13.60 -8.43 0.31
N ALA A 149 -14.69 -8.50 1.09
CA ALA A 149 -14.71 -9.21 2.37
C ALA A 149 -14.48 -10.72 2.21
N ALA A 150 -15.05 -11.33 1.16
CA ALA A 150 -14.82 -12.74 0.85
C ALA A 150 -13.35 -13.01 0.49
N LEU A 151 -12.76 -12.19 -0.38
CA LEU A 151 -11.36 -12.34 -0.80
C LEU A 151 -10.38 -12.10 0.35
N SER A 152 -10.54 -10.97 1.06
CA SER A 152 -9.70 -10.63 2.21
C SER A 152 -9.81 -11.62 3.36
N GLY A 153 -11.02 -12.12 3.65
CA GLY A 153 -11.28 -13.14 4.67
C GLY A 153 -10.68 -14.51 4.35
N ALA A 154 -10.43 -14.80 3.07
CA ALA A 154 -9.76 -16.01 2.62
C ALA A 154 -8.22 -15.95 2.71
N LEU A 155 -7.62 -14.75 2.88
CA LEU A 155 -6.17 -14.61 3.01
C LEU A 155 -5.72 -15.03 4.42
N THR A 156 -5.00 -16.14 4.51
CA THR A 156 -4.53 -16.73 5.78
C THR A 156 -3.05 -16.54 6.08
N GLY A 157 -2.26 -15.99 5.14
CA GLY A 157 -0.84 -15.71 5.35
C GLY A 157 -0.57 -14.54 6.29
N GLU A 158 0.71 -14.25 6.50
CA GLU A 158 1.16 -13.11 7.33
C GLU A 158 0.68 -11.77 6.75
N GLU A 159 0.20 -10.87 7.62
CA GLU A 159 -0.24 -9.54 7.19
C GLU A 159 0.94 -8.65 6.83
N LEU A 160 0.91 -8.08 5.62
CA LEU A 160 1.85 -7.08 5.14
C LEU A 160 1.31 -5.66 5.31
N GLY A 161 -0.01 -5.51 5.30
CA GLY A 161 -0.67 -4.25 5.62
C GLY A 161 -2.18 -4.29 5.40
N ALA A 162 -2.89 -3.36 6.03
CA ALA A 162 -4.31 -3.15 5.83
C ALA A 162 -4.69 -1.70 6.12
N GLY A 163 -5.78 -1.23 5.54
CA GLY A 163 -6.24 0.14 5.78
C GLY A 163 -7.37 0.59 4.89
N THR A 164 -7.57 1.91 4.87
CA THR A 164 -8.62 2.58 4.10
C THR A 164 -8.08 3.10 2.78
N VAL A 165 -8.80 2.85 1.69
CA VAL A 165 -8.59 3.46 0.38
C VAL A 165 -9.28 4.82 0.37
N LYS A 166 -8.57 5.88 -0.05
CA LYS A 166 -9.10 7.23 -0.11
C LYS A 166 -8.94 7.83 -1.52
N VAL A 167 -10.02 8.42 -2.03
CA VAL A 167 -10.01 9.23 -3.25
C VAL A 167 -10.36 10.66 -2.86
N SER A 168 -9.48 11.62 -3.19
CA SER A 168 -9.62 13.04 -2.80
C SER A 168 -9.90 13.25 -1.31
N GLY A 169 -9.27 12.44 -0.45
CA GLY A 169 -9.40 12.51 1.01
C GLY A 169 -10.65 11.82 1.59
N LYS A 170 -11.58 11.34 0.76
CA LYS A 170 -12.76 10.58 1.19
C LYS A 170 -12.48 9.10 1.17
N ALA A 171 -12.91 8.38 2.21
CA ALA A 171 -12.83 6.92 2.23
C ALA A 171 -13.77 6.33 1.16
N THR A 172 -13.21 5.59 0.22
CA THR A 172 -13.96 4.93 -0.87
C THR A 172 -13.87 3.41 -0.80
N GLY A 173 -13.02 2.86 0.06
CA GLY A 173 -12.98 1.43 0.33
C GLY A 173 -11.87 1.04 1.29
N SER A 174 -11.41 -0.20 1.18
CA SER A 174 -10.39 -0.79 2.06
C SER A 174 -9.39 -1.60 1.27
N TYR A 175 -8.21 -1.81 1.84
CA TYR A 175 -7.21 -2.75 1.32
C TYR A 175 -6.71 -3.69 2.41
N THR A 176 -6.23 -4.85 1.99
CA THR A 176 -5.41 -5.77 2.77
C THR A 176 -4.35 -6.38 1.86
N ALA A 177 -3.15 -6.59 2.37
CA ALA A 177 -2.06 -7.28 1.71
C ALA A 177 -1.51 -8.32 2.67
N LYS A 178 -1.32 -9.54 2.18
CA LYS A 178 -0.76 -10.66 2.96
C LYS A 178 0.23 -11.45 2.12
N VAL A 179 1.17 -12.12 2.77
CA VAL A 179 1.98 -13.17 2.16
C VAL A 179 1.05 -14.28 1.64
N ASP A 180 1.38 -14.87 0.50
CA ASP A 180 0.62 -16.04 0.02
C ASP A 180 0.86 -17.22 0.96
N ALA A 181 -0.20 -17.83 1.48
CA ALA A 181 -0.10 -18.95 2.41
C ALA A 181 0.53 -20.20 1.78
N ASN A 182 0.57 -20.29 0.45
CA ASN A 182 1.14 -21.41 -0.29
C ASN A 182 2.56 -21.15 -0.79
N ASP A 183 3.05 -19.91 -0.73
CA ASP A 183 4.34 -19.48 -1.29
C ASP A 183 4.82 -18.18 -0.60
N ASP A 184 5.77 -18.30 0.31
CA ASP A 184 6.27 -17.17 1.11
C ASP A 184 7.07 -16.12 0.32
N ALA A 185 7.49 -16.47 -0.91
CA ALA A 185 8.09 -15.54 -1.85
C ALA A 185 7.05 -14.67 -2.59
N LYS A 186 5.75 -15.00 -2.46
CA LYS A 186 4.64 -14.27 -3.08
C LYS A 186 3.78 -13.54 -2.06
N ALA A 187 3.03 -12.58 -2.58
CA ALA A 187 2.01 -11.88 -1.81
C ALA A 187 0.73 -11.72 -2.63
N ILE A 188 -0.35 -11.44 -1.92
CA ILE A 188 -1.65 -11.12 -2.45
C ILE A 188 -2.09 -9.81 -1.79
N ALA A 189 -2.44 -8.80 -2.59
CA ALA A 189 -3.13 -7.63 -2.09
C ALA A 189 -4.52 -7.52 -2.73
N VAL A 190 -5.52 -7.24 -1.90
CA VAL A 190 -6.91 -7.05 -2.31
C VAL A 190 -7.32 -5.65 -1.86
N TRP A 191 -7.90 -4.87 -2.77
CA TRP A 191 -8.50 -3.59 -2.42
C TRP A 191 -9.80 -3.35 -3.15
N GLN A 192 -10.60 -2.45 -2.62
CA GLN A 192 -11.86 -2.03 -3.21
C GLN A 192 -11.93 -0.50 -3.23
N ASN A 193 -12.51 0.03 -4.30
CA ASN A 193 -12.77 1.45 -4.49
C ASN A 193 -14.20 1.60 -5.04
N ASP A 194 -15.12 1.95 -4.16
CA ASP A 194 -16.55 2.07 -4.45
C ASP A 194 -17.13 0.79 -5.09
N THR A 195 -17.33 0.79 -6.41
CA THR A 195 -17.91 -0.36 -7.13
C THR A 195 -16.87 -1.33 -7.69
N ALA A 196 -15.59 -1.02 -7.62
CA ALA A 196 -14.51 -1.86 -8.18
C ALA A 196 -13.76 -2.63 -7.09
N VAL A 197 -13.42 -3.89 -7.37
CA VAL A 197 -12.54 -4.73 -6.54
C VAL A 197 -11.36 -5.19 -7.36
N PHE A 198 -10.21 -5.22 -6.71
CA PHE A 198 -8.92 -5.53 -7.30
C PHE A 198 -8.24 -6.59 -6.44
N GLN A 199 -7.60 -7.55 -7.08
CA GLN A 199 -6.70 -8.50 -6.45
C GLN A 199 -5.43 -8.59 -7.27
N VAL A 200 -4.29 -8.28 -6.67
CA VAL A 200 -3.00 -8.41 -7.29
C VAL A 200 -2.21 -9.55 -6.67
N THR A 201 -1.53 -10.34 -7.50
CA THR A 201 -0.64 -11.43 -7.11
C THR A 201 0.70 -11.34 -7.84
N GLY A 202 1.77 -11.78 -7.18
CA GLY A 202 3.13 -11.72 -7.72
C GLY A 202 4.16 -11.92 -6.62
N ALA A 203 5.44 -11.67 -6.95
CA ALA A 203 6.52 -11.66 -5.95
C ALA A 203 6.20 -10.64 -4.84
N LYS A 204 6.54 -10.98 -3.59
CA LYS A 204 6.19 -10.17 -2.41
C LYS A 204 6.57 -8.69 -2.56
N ALA A 205 7.83 -8.40 -2.86
CA ALA A 205 8.32 -7.04 -3.05
C ALA A 205 7.64 -6.29 -4.21
N ALA A 206 7.32 -7.01 -5.29
CA ALA A 206 6.60 -6.45 -6.43
C ALA A 206 5.18 -6.04 -6.06
N VAL A 207 4.44 -6.92 -5.38
CA VAL A 207 3.07 -6.67 -4.94
C VAL A 207 3.01 -5.49 -3.98
N GLU A 208 3.89 -5.44 -2.97
CA GLU A 208 3.93 -4.36 -1.97
C GLU A 208 4.06 -2.98 -2.62
N ARG A 209 4.96 -2.86 -3.59
CA ARG A 209 5.14 -1.60 -4.33
C ARG A 209 4.00 -1.30 -5.30
N PHE A 210 3.50 -2.33 -5.97
CA PHE A 210 2.50 -2.20 -7.02
C PHE A 210 1.17 -1.67 -6.47
N TYR A 211 0.60 -2.30 -5.44
CA TYR A 211 -0.71 -1.87 -4.94
C TYR A 211 -0.66 -0.49 -4.29
N GLN A 212 0.47 -0.12 -3.68
CA GLN A 212 0.67 1.21 -3.07
C GLN A 212 0.79 2.33 -4.11
N SER A 213 1.27 1.99 -5.31
CA SER A 213 1.46 2.94 -6.41
C SER A 213 0.34 2.88 -7.45
N PHE A 214 -0.65 2.01 -7.25
CA PHE A 214 -1.75 1.84 -8.19
C PHE A 214 -2.66 3.09 -8.14
N PRO A 215 -2.98 3.73 -9.27
CA PRO A 215 -3.84 4.90 -9.29
C PRO A 215 -5.28 4.52 -8.89
N LEU A 216 -5.89 5.34 -8.03
CA LEU A 216 -7.23 5.16 -7.46
C LEU A 216 -8.23 6.19 -7.98
#